data_AF-A0A3N9NQR5-F1
#
_entry.id   AF-A0A3N9NQR5-F1
#
_cell.length_a   1.000
_cell.length_b   1.000
_cell.length_c   1.000
_cell.angle_alpha   90.00
_cell.angle_beta   90.00
_cell.angle_gamma   90.00
#
_symmetry.space_group_name_H-M   'P 1'
#
loop_
_entity.id
_entity.type
_entity.pdbx_description
1 polymer ?
#
loop_
_entity_poly.entity_id
_entity_poly.type
_entity_poly.pdbx_seq_one_letter_code
_entity_poly.pdbx_strand_id
1 'polypeptide(L)'
;MRSGLQVISILLFVSHVLALRAHADDLAQTQSSLDAVCPPFFLRDESGGIINPIEGINADKPYSPKQTCGAVGCHDYALITQGYHFTQGAGEEPTEAQAERCQWVSTPGNYGGSWCSPAPLYRYLSPKENDSPKEMDMTSFSFITAGCGDCHPGGGSAEYDRTGFRYDEFMQQAGYTAGGDNNFDGDYYQARWRETGVLEADCMICHQPEYNFGERKKQLESLNFRWAPTASSTWAVVTGSVLDGTPVKVEYNLSAFNADGKISPHIVREPRNEACTN
;
A
#
# COMPACT_ATOMS: atom_id res chain seq x y z
N MET A 1 63.30 -12.36 24.75
CA MET A 1 63.10 -12.53 23.29
C MET A 1 61.95 -13.47 22.90
N ARG A 2 61.32 -14.25 23.79
CA ARG A 2 60.22 -15.19 23.43
C ARG A 2 58.81 -14.57 23.42
N SER A 3 58.58 -13.41 24.03
CA SER A 3 57.25 -12.79 24.16
C SER A 3 56.78 -12.01 22.92
N GLY A 4 57.69 -11.43 22.14
CA GLY A 4 57.34 -10.63 20.96
C GLY A 4 56.80 -11.45 19.78
N LEU A 5 57.26 -12.71 19.64
CA LEU A 5 56.85 -13.58 18.52
C LEU A 5 55.42 -14.11 18.69
N GLN A 6 54.95 -14.35 19.92
CA GLN A 6 53.59 -14.83 20.19
C GLN A 6 52.52 -13.75 19.93
N VAL A 7 52.81 -12.49 20.25
CA VAL A 7 51.86 -11.38 20.05
C VAL A 7 51.66 -11.09 18.55
N ILE A 8 52.72 -11.17 17.74
CA ILE A 8 52.65 -10.97 16.29
C ILE A 8 51.83 -12.07 15.61
N SER A 9 52.01 -13.34 16.02
CA SER A 9 51.22 -14.45 15.47
C SER A 9 49.73 -14.37 15.80
N ILE A 10 49.36 -13.88 16.99
CA ILE A 10 47.96 -13.69 17.37
C ILE A 10 47.32 -12.57 16.56
N LEU A 11 48.00 -11.43 16.38
CA LEU A 11 47.49 -10.31 15.58
C LEU A 11 47.31 -10.68 14.10
N LEU A 12 48.24 -11.43 13.52
CA LEU A 12 48.13 -11.92 12.15
C LEU A 12 46.96 -12.91 12.00
N PHE A 13 46.75 -13.80 12.98
CA PHE A 13 45.64 -14.73 12.97
C PHE A 13 44.28 -14.01 13.07
N VAL A 14 44.15 -13.01 13.96
CA VAL A 14 42.93 -12.21 14.10
C VAL A 14 42.64 -11.42 12.81
N SER A 15 43.66 -10.82 12.18
CA SER A 15 43.49 -10.10 10.92
C SER A 15 43.06 -11.00 9.76
N HIS A 16 43.59 -12.23 9.68
CA HIS A 16 43.17 -13.22 8.70
C HIS A 16 41.72 -13.67 8.94
N VAL A 17 41.33 -13.93 10.19
CA VAL A 17 39.95 -14.33 10.54
C VAL A 17 38.95 -13.21 10.22
N LEU A 18 39.31 -11.95 10.47
CA LEU A 18 38.49 -10.79 10.10
C LEU A 18 38.34 -10.63 8.59
N ALA A 19 39.44 -10.80 7.82
CA ALA A 19 39.40 -10.74 6.36
C ALA A 19 38.60 -11.90 5.75
N LEU A 20 38.70 -13.11 6.31
CA LEU A 20 37.92 -14.28 5.90
C LEU A 20 36.42 -14.10 6.18
N ARG A 21 36.05 -13.48 7.31
CA ARG A 21 34.65 -13.13 7.61
C ARG A 21 34.12 -12.07 6.67
N ALA A 22 34.87 -10.98 6.45
CA ALA A 22 34.48 -9.95 5.50
C ALA A 22 34.28 -10.51 4.08
N HIS A 23 35.16 -11.39 3.61
CA HIS A 23 34.99 -12.05 2.32
C HIS A 23 33.80 -13.02 2.27
N ALA A 24 33.50 -13.73 3.37
CA ALA A 24 32.34 -14.61 3.43
C ALA A 24 31.01 -13.82 3.45
N ASP A 25 30.99 -12.69 4.16
CA ASP A 25 29.85 -11.77 4.18
C ASP A 25 29.64 -11.14 2.79
N ASP A 26 30.71 -10.72 2.13
CA ASP A 26 30.69 -10.17 0.76
C ASP A 26 30.19 -11.21 -0.26
N LEU A 27 30.65 -12.47 -0.17
CA LEU A 27 30.17 -13.57 -1.02
C LEU A 27 28.70 -13.93 -0.74
N ALA A 28 28.27 -13.97 0.52
CA ALA A 28 26.88 -14.24 0.87
C ALA A 28 25.94 -13.12 0.38
N GLN A 29 26.39 -11.86 0.43
CA GLN A 29 25.66 -10.70 -0.07
C GLN A 29 25.62 -10.69 -1.61
N THR A 30 26.72 -11.09 -2.26
CA THR A 30 26.78 -11.24 -3.72
C THR A 30 25.86 -12.37 -4.19
N GLN A 31 25.79 -13.49 -3.46
CA GLN A 31 25.00 -14.65 -3.84
C GLN A 31 23.49 -14.42 -3.63
N SER A 32 23.07 -13.67 -2.60
CA SER A 32 21.66 -13.28 -2.47
C SER A 32 21.21 -12.28 -3.54
N SER A 33 22.13 -11.49 -4.09
CA SER A 33 21.83 -10.49 -5.13
C SER A 33 21.56 -11.07 -6.52
N LEU A 34 22.04 -12.30 -6.80
CA LEU A 34 21.89 -12.91 -8.13
C LEU A 34 20.53 -13.59 -8.35
N ASP A 35 19.78 -13.88 -7.27
CA ASP A 35 18.46 -14.52 -7.31
C ASP A 35 17.31 -13.57 -6.89
N ALA A 36 17.62 -12.34 -6.48
CA ALA A 36 16.62 -11.37 -6.03
C ALA A 36 15.93 -10.68 -7.22
N VAL A 37 14.58 -10.66 -7.20
CA VAL A 37 13.76 -10.02 -8.25
C VAL A 37 14.00 -8.51 -8.32
N CYS A 38 14.25 -7.87 -7.18
CA CYS A 38 14.57 -6.45 -7.07
C CYS A 38 15.96 -6.27 -6.47
N PRO A 39 16.78 -5.32 -6.95
CA PRO A 39 17.98 -4.91 -6.22
C PRO A 39 17.59 -4.27 -4.88
N PRO A 40 18.47 -4.20 -3.86
CA PRO A 40 18.18 -3.48 -2.63
C PRO A 40 17.74 -2.04 -2.90
N PHE A 41 16.68 -1.58 -2.24
CA PHE A 41 16.07 -0.26 -2.48
C PHE A 41 15.67 0.45 -1.19
N PHE A 42 15.58 1.78 -1.25
CA PHE A 42 15.02 2.59 -0.16
C PHE A 42 13.50 2.57 -0.21
N LEU A 43 12.87 2.46 0.96
CA LEU A 43 11.47 2.85 1.10
C LEU A 43 11.34 4.37 0.98
N ARG A 44 10.18 4.82 0.51
CA ARG A 44 9.86 6.25 0.41
C ARG A 44 8.50 6.55 1.02
N ASP A 45 8.37 7.70 1.63
CA ASP A 45 7.09 8.25 2.06
C ASP A 45 6.29 8.81 0.87
N GLU A 46 5.05 9.23 1.13
CA GLU A 46 4.12 9.78 0.13
C GLU A 46 4.64 11.03 -0.59
N SER A 47 5.55 11.79 0.04
CA SER A 47 6.21 12.95 -0.57
C SER A 47 7.44 12.58 -1.42
N GLY A 48 7.78 11.29 -1.47
CA GLY A 48 8.97 10.76 -2.14
C GLY A 48 10.23 10.81 -1.28
N GLY A 49 10.14 11.25 -0.03
CA GLY A 49 11.23 11.31 0.93
C GLY A 49 11.72 9.90 1.27
N ILE A 50 13.05 9.71 1.33
CA ILE A 50 13.63 8.41 1.72
C ILE A 50 13.27 8.12 3.18
N ILE A 51 12.88 6.88 3.45
CA ILE A 51 12.72 6.34 4.81
C ILE A 51 13.96 5.51 5.11
N ASN A 52 14.75 5.95 6.09
CA ASN A 52 15.91 5.24 6.59
C ASN A 52 15.83 5.16 8.13
N PRO A 53 15.19 4.11 8.68
CA PRO A 53 15.04 3.96 10.12
C PRO A 53 16.35 3.71 10.87
N ILE A 54 17.39 3.22 10.19
CA ILE A 54 18.74 3.03 10.77
C ILE A 54 19.35 4.38 11.16
N GLU A 55 19.13 5.41 10.34
CA GLU A 55 19.59 6.78 10.59
C GLU A 55 18.51 7.69 11.20
N GLY A 56 17.32 7.15 11.47
CA GLY A 56 16.17 7.91 12.00
C GLY A 56 15.52 8.87 11.00
N ILE A 57 15.78 8.73 9.70
CA ILE A 57 15.24 9.60 8.66
C ILE A 57 13.83 9.12 8.29
N ASN A 58 12.83 9.99 8.47
CA ASN A 58 11.41 9.72 8.20
C ASN A 58 10.90 8.41 8.83
N ALA A 59 11.50 7.99 9.95
CA ALA A 59 11.21 6.70 10.59
C ALA A 59 9.80 6.63 11.23
N ASP A 60 9.08 7.75 11.28
CA ASP A 60 7.69 7.87 11.72
C ASP A 60 6.67 7.89 10.56
N LYS A 61 7.14 7.90 9.30
CA LYS A 61 6.28 7.99 8.12
C LYS A 61 5.91 6.60 7.60
N PRO A 62 4.69 6.39 7.10
CA PRO A 62 4.37 5.19 6.33
C PRO A 62 5.09 5.21 4.98
N TYR A 63 5.42 4.03 4.46
CA TYR A 63 5.90 3.90 3.09
C TYR A 63 4.74 4.03 2.10
N SER A 64 5.01 4.67 0.97
CA SER A 64 4.14 4.79 -0.20
C SER A 64 4.56 3.76 -1.25
N PRO A 65 3.70 2.78 -1.61
CA PRO A 65 3.95 1.91 -2.76
C PRO A 65 4.22 2.69 -4.05
N LYS A 66 3.49 3.78 -4.29
CA LYS A 66 3.64 4.61 -5.50
C LYS A 66 5.01 5.25 -5.58
N GLN A 67 5.48 5.87 -4.51
CA GLN A 67 6.78 6.53 -4.50
C GLN A 67 7.93 5.53 -4.44
N THR A 68 7.75 4.40 -3.75
CA THR A 68 8.79 3.38 -3.58
C THR A 68 8.97 2.56 -4.86
N CYS A 69 7.92 1.90 -5.33
CA CYS A 69 7.98 1.03 -6.51
C CYS A 69 7.92 1.82 -7.82
N GLY A 70 7.29 2.99 -7.81
CA GLY A 70 7.27 3.94 -8.93
C GLY A 70 8.48 4.86 -9.01
N ALA A 71 9.50 4.67 -8.16
CA ALA A 71 10.72 5.47 -8.21
C ALA A 71 11.41 5.34 -9.58
N VAL A 72 12.14 6.38 -9.97
CA VAL A 72 12.91 6.40 -11.22
C VAL A 72 13.85 5.19 -11.27
N GLY A 73 13.72 4.37 -12.32
CA GLY A 73 14.49 3.15 -12.53
C GLY A 73 13.85 1.87 -11.97
N CYS A 74 12.67 1.96 -11.35
CA CYS A 74 11.91 0.81 -10.86
C CYS A 74 10.75 0.47 -11.82
N HIS A 75 9.53 0.89 -11.52
CA HIS A 75 8.33 0.56 -12.32
C HIS A 75 7.56 1.80 -12.76
N ASP A 76 6.88 1.72 -13.91
CA ASP A 76 5.90 2.73 -14.29
C ASP A 76 4.58 2.46 -13.56
N TYR A 77 4.41 3.11 -12.41
CA TYR A 77 3.22 2.96 -11.57
C TYR A 77 1.93 3.34 -12.31
N ALA A 78 1.97 4.43 -13.11
CA ALA A 78 0.82 4.92 -13.84
C ALA A 78 0.39 3.93 -14.95
N LEU A 79 1.35 3.27 -15.59
CA LEU A 79 1.06 2.20 -16.53
C LEU A 79 0.51 0.94 -15.84
N ILE A 80 1.13 0.50 -14.74
CA ILE A 80 0.72 -0.72 -14.02
C ILE A 80 -0.71 -0.62 -13.51
N THR A 81 -1.07 0.54 -12.94
CA THR A 81 -2.38 0.79 -12.33
C THR A 81 -3.54 0.92 -13.33
N GLN A 82 -3.26 0.88 -14.64
CA GLN A 82 -4.29 0.73 -15.67
C GLN A 82 -4.81 -0.72 -15.78
N GLY A 83 -4.13 -1.67 -15.16
CA GLY A 83 -4.56 -3.07 -15.14
C GLY A 83 -5.91 -3.28 -14.44
N TYR A 84 -6.69 -4.23 -14.94
CA TYR A 84 -8.05 -4.49 -14.46
C TYR A 84 -8.16 -4.74 -12.95
N HIS A 85 -7.17 -5.34 -12.29
CA HIS A 85 -7.22 -5.56 -10.84
C HIS A 85 -7.24 -4.27 -10.02
N PHE A 86 -6.67 -3.18 -10.55
CA PHE A 86 -6.62 -1.87 -9.91
C PHE A 86 -7.81 -0.99 -10.30
N THR A 87 -8.29 -1.09 -11.55
CA THR A 87 -9.45 -0.31 -12.01
C THR A 87 -10.77 -0.97 -11.61
N GLN A 88 -10.81 -2.31 -11.60
CA GLN A 88 -11.99 -3.15 -11.38
C GLN A 88 -13.24 -2.62 -12.12
N GLY A 89 -13.05 -2.27 -13.39
CA GLY A 89 -14.09 -1.72 -14.27
C GLY A 89 -14.39 -0.23 -14.10
N ALA A 90 -13.75 0.48 -13.17
CA ALA A 90 -13.97 1.92 -13.00
C ALA A 90 -13.70 2.69 -14.30
N GLY A 91 -14.68 3.50 -14.72
CA GLY A 91 -14.62 4.29 -15.96
C GLY A 91 -15.01 3.52 -17.23
N GLU A 92 -15.36 2.24 -17.14
CA GLU A 92 -15.90 1.44 -18.24
C GLU A 92 -17.42 1.40 -18.20
N GLU A 93 -18.06 1.28 -19.37
CA GLU A 93 -19.50 1.11 -19.48
C GLU A 93 -19.93 -0.32 -19.09
N PRO A 94 -21.09 -0.49 -18.44
CA PRO A 94 -21.66 -1.82 -18.20
C PRO A 94 -21.78 -2.64 -19.49
N THR A 95 -21.61 -3.95 -19.38
CA THR A 95 -21.90 -4.85 -20.51
C THR A 95 -23.38 -4.79 -20.90
N GLU A 96 -23.73 -5.13 -22.15
CA GLU A 96 -25.13 -5.14 -22.61
C GLU A 96 -26.04 -5.98 -21.70
N ALA A 97 -25.57 -7.13 -21.24
CA ALA A 97 -26.31 -8.00 -20.31
C ALA A 97 -26.51 -7.35 -18.93
N GLN A 98 -25.51 -6.61 -18.42
CA GLN A 98 -25.64 -5.86 -17.17
C GLN A 98 -26.60 -4.68 -17.36
N ALA A 99 -26.50 -3.94 -18.46
CA ALA A 99 -27.39 -2.83 -18.79
C ALA A 99 -28.85 -3.27 -18.94
N GLU A 100 -29.11 -4.49 -19.43
CA GLU A 100 -30.47 -5.04 -19.53
C GLU A 100 -31.02 -5.48 -18.15
N ARG A 101 -30.19 -6.12 -17.32
CA ARG A 101 -30.66 -6.89 -16.14
C ARG A 101 -30.38 -6.24 -14.79
N CYS A 102 -29.40 -5.37 -14.72
CA CYS A 102 -28.85 -4.79 -13.49
C CYS A 102 -28.89 -3.26 -13.58
N GLN A 103 -30.09 -2.67 -13.52
CA GLN A 103 -30.31 -1.23 -13.71
C GLN A 103 -29.59 -0.32 -12.69
N TRP A 104 -29.03 -0.89 -11.61
CA TRP A 104 -28.27 -0.18 -10.59
C TRP A 104 -26.75 -0.17 -10.85
N VAL A 105 -26.30 -0.85 -11.91
CA VAL A 105 -24.89 -0.98 -12.26
C VAL A 105 -24.44 0.22 -13.09
N SER A 106 -23.33 0.85 -12.69
CA SER A 106 -22.68 1.95 -13.39
C SER A 106 -21.38 1.56 -14.08
N THR A 107 -20.76 0.44 -13.69
CA THR A 107 -19.54 -0.09 -14.30
C THR A 107 -19.55 -1.62 -14.35
N PRO A 108 -18.74 -2.29 -15.19
CA PRO A 108 -18.80 -3.74 -15.30
C PRO A 108 -18.23 -4.50 -14.10
N GLY A 109 -17.37 -3.88 -13.27
CA GLY A 109 -16.57 -4.56 -12.25
C GLY A 109 -17.00 -4.29 -10.81
N ASN A 110 -16.06 -4.30 -9.86
CA ASN A 110 -16.38 -4.22 -8.43
C ASN A 110 -16.79 -2.81 -8.01
N TYR A 111 -16.25 -1.76 -8.62
CA TYR A 111 -16.58 -0.40 -8.26
C TYR A 111 -17.81 0.07 -9.04
N GLY A 112 -19.01 -0.19 -8.51
CA GLY A 112 -20.28 0.20 -9.13
C GLY A 112 -20.92 -0.85 -10.03
N GLY A 113 -20.36 -2.07 -10.09
CA GLY A 113 -20.99 -3.19 -10.78
C GLY A 113 -21.83 -4.08 -9.89
N SER A 114 -22.23 -5.22 -10.44
CA SER A 114 -23.24 -6.10 -9.84
C SER A 114 -22.80 -6.78 -8.53
N TRP A 115 -21.50 -6.71 -8.22
CA TRP A 115 -20.94 -7.35 -7.03
C TRP A 115 -21.05 -6.50 -5.75
N CYS A 116 -21.35 -5.21 -5.88
CA CYS A 116 -21.64 -4.35 -4.71
C CYS A 116 -22.94 -4.71 -3.99
N SER A 117 -23.75 -5.61 -4.55
CA SER A 117 -25.14 -5.85 -4.16
C SER A 117 -25.42 -7.30 -3.70
N PRO A 118 -24.57 -7.97 -2.90
CA PRO A 118 -24.93 -9.29 -2.41
C PRO A 118 -26.16 -9.16 -1.48
N ALA A 119 -27.18 -9.98 -1.74
CA ALA A 119 -28.36 -10.03 -0.89
C ALA A 119 -27.94 -10.27 0.58
N PRO A 120 -28.59 -9.60 1.56
CA PRO A 120 -29.80 -8.79 1.42
C PRO A 120 -29.57 -7.29 1.17
N LEU A 121 -28.32 -6.81 1.08
CA LEU A 121 -28.01 -5.39 0.91
C LEU A 121 -27.76 -5.09 -0.57
N TYR A 122 -28.83 -4.68 -1.27
CA TYR A 122 -28.73 -4.25 -2.66
C TYR A 122 -28.14 -2.84 -2.73
N ARG A 123 -26.82 -2.74 -2.60
CA ARG A 123 -26.14 -1.45 -2.71
C ARG A 123 -25.82 -1.05 -4.13
N TYR A 124 -25.86 0.25 -4.42
CA TYR A 124 -25.34 0.83 -5.65
C TYR A 124 -24.30 1.90 -5.35
N LEU A 125 -23.37 2.09 -6.29
CA LEU A 125 -22.43 3.20 -6.23
C LEU A 125 -23.19 4.49 -6.53
N SER A 126 -23.18 5.41 -5.57
CA SER A 126 -23.86 6.70 -5.68
C SER A 126 -23.30 7.51 -6.85
N PRO A 127 -24.14 8.21 -7.63
CA PRO A 127 -23.70 9.19 -8.61
C PRO A 127 -22.72 10.21 -8.02
N LYS A 128 -21.98 10.91 -8.89
CA LYS A 128 -21.03 11.93 -8.41
C LYS A 128 -21.74 13.11 -7.80
N GLU A 129 -22.84 13.51 -8.41
CA GLU A 129 -23.66 14.62 -7.94
C GLU A 129 -25.02 14.07 -7.51
N ASN A 130 -25.48 14.46 -6.32
CA ASN A 130 -26.75 14.01 -5.75
C ASN A 130 -27.46 15.23 -5.13
N ASP A 131 -28.79 15.24 -5.14
CA ASP A 131 -29.55 16.37 -4.58
C ASP A 131 -29.75 16.25 -3.06
N SER A 132 -29.72 15.02 -2.54
CA SER A 132 -29.92 14.77 -1.11
C SER A 132 -29.31 13.45 -0.66
N PRO A 133 -29.01 13.28 0.64
CA PRO A 133 -28.45 12.03 1.16
C PRO A 133 -29.43 10.85 1.10
N LYS A 134 -30.72 11.09 0.82
CA LYS A 134 -31.73 10.03 0.66
C LYS A 134 -31.60 9.29 -0.67
N GLU A 135 -30.90 9.90 -1.63
CA GLU A 135 -30.61 9.37 -2.96
C GLU A 135 -29.19 8.82 -3.05
N MET A 136 -28.51 8.71 -1.92
CA MET A 136 -27.16 8.17 -1.82
C MET A 136 -27.19 6.82 -1.12
N ASP A 137 -26.24 5.99 -1.49
CA ASP A 137 -26.00 4.69 -0.88
C ASP A 137 -24.49 4.50 -0.69
N MET A 138 -23.82 3.73 -1.55
CA MET A 138 -22.39 3.54 -1.42
C MET A 138 -21.63 4.69 -2.10
N THR A 139 -20.95 5.53 -1.34
CA THR A 139 -19.94 6.48 -1.83
C THR A 139 -18.62 5.78 -2.14
N SER A 140 -17.71 6.45 -2.84
CA SER A 140 -16.36 5.95 -3.09
C SER A 140 -15.57 5.67 -1.82
N PHE A 141 -15.77 6.48 -0.78
CA PHE A 141 -15.18 6.22 0.54
C PHE A 141 -15.80 4.97 1.18
N SER A 142 -17.14 4.89 1.16
CA SER A 142 -17.83 3.77 1.78
C SER A 142 -17.65 2.45 1.03
N PHE A 143 -17.29 2.47 -0.26
CA PHE A 143 -16.89 1.27 -1.01
C PHE A 143 -15.74 0.55 -0.30
N ILE A 144 -14.69 1.28 0.10
CA ILE A 144 -13.57 0.70 0.84
C ILE A 144 -14.05 0.16 2.19
N THR A 145 -14.82 0.96 2.94
CA THR A 145 -15.22 0.63 4.32
C THR A 145 -16.36 -0.38 4.41
N ALA A 146 -17.07 -0.66 3.31
CA ALA A 146 -18.12 -1.68 3.22
C ALA A 146 -17.55 -3.10 3.05
N GLY A 147 -16.23 -3.25 3.07
CA GLY A 147 -15.53 -4.53 2.92
C GLY A 147 -14.99 -4.79 1.52
N CYS A 148 -15.35 -3.98 0.50
CA CYS A 148 -14.75 -4.15 -0.83
C CYS A 148 -13.25 -3.80 -0.83
N GLY A 149 -12.80 -2.96 0.11
CA GLY A 149 -11.39 -2.65 0.32
C GLY A 149 -10.52 -3.85 0.70
N ASP A 150 -11.10 -4.87 1.34
CA ASP A 150 -10.37 -6.09 1.75
C ASP A 150 -9.82 -6.83 0.53
N CYS A 151 -10.61 -6.89 -0.55
CA CYS A 151 -10.26 -7.57 -1.80
C CYS A 151 -9.67 -6.63 -2.87
N HIS A 152 -9.65 -5.32 -2.62
CA HIS A 152 -9.09 -4.35 -3.57
C HIS A 152 -7.60 -4.10 -3.28
N PRO A 153 -6.70 -4.24 -4.28
CA PRO A 153 -5.26 -4.04 -4.06
C PRO A 153 -4.86 -2.56 -3.89
N GLY A 154 -5.81 -1.64 -3.75
CA GLY A 154 -5.59 -0.18 -3.90
C GLY A 154 -5.42 0.26 -5.36
N GLY A 155 -5.08 1.53 -5.56
CA GLY A 155 -5.02 2.17 -6.89
C GLY A 155 -6.42 2.47 -7.43
N GLY A 156 -6.49 2.98 -8.67
CA GLY A 156 -7.76 3.21 -9.36
C GLY A 156 -8.78 3.97 -8.52
N SER A 157 -9.98 3.40 -8.35
CA SER A 157 -11.08 3.99 -7.58
C SER A 157 -10.82 4.08 -6.06
N ALA A 158 -9.76 3.45 -5.56
CA ALA A 158 -9.31 3.57 -4.18
C ALA A 158 -8.23 4.65 -3.97
N GLU A 159 -7.73 5.26 -5.06
CA GLU A 159 -6.73 6.34 -5.04
C GLU A 159 -7.28 7.66 -5.61
N TYR A 160 -8.04 7.61 -6.70
CA TYR A 160 -8.51 8.79 -7.43
C TYR A 160 -10.03 8.85 -7.51
N ASP A 161 -10.55 10.07 -7.48
CA ASP A 161 -11.95 10.38 -7.72
C ASP A 161 -12.34 10.20 -9.19
N ARG A 162 -13.64 10.28 -9.49
CA ARG A 162 -14.16 10.06 -10.84
C ARG A 162 -13.78 11.16 -11.85
N THR A 163 -13.06 12.19 -11.42
CA THR A 163 -12.47 13.23 -12.27
C THR A 163 -10.94 13.14 -12.36
N GLY A 164 -10.34 12.14 -11.72
CA GLY A 164 -8.91 11.84 -11.78
C GLY A 164 -8.07 12.57 -10.72
N PHE A 165 -8.67 13.22 -9.73
CA PHE A 165 -7.92 13.81 -8.63
C PHE A 165 -7.71 12.82 -7.48
N ARG A 166 -6.53 12.85 -6.86
CA ARG A 166 -6.28 12.05 -5.65
C ARG A 166 -7.20 12.51 -4.53
N TYR A 167 -7.91 11.58 -3.89
CA TYR A 167 -9.02 11.95 -3.01
C TYR A 167 -8.62 12.89 -1.87
N ASP A 168 -7.55 12.58 -1.13
CA ASP A 168 -7.17 13.34 0.06
C ASP A 168 -6.64 14.74 -0.27
N GLU A 169 -5.86 14.87 -1.35
CA GLU A 169 -5.38 16.14 -1.87
C GLU A 169 -6.53 17.04 -2.36
N PHE A 170 -7.44 16.50 -3.19
CA PHE A 170 -8.55 17.29 -3.72
C PHE A 170 -9.55 17.66 -2.63
N MET A 171 -9.81 16.77 -1.67
CA MET A 171 -10.66 17.08 -0.53
C MET A 171 -10.12 18.29 0.26
N GLN A 172 -8.80 18.42 0.39
CA GLN A 172 -8.18 19.62 0.96
C GLN A 172 -8.34 20.84 0.05
N GLN A 173 -8.05 20.71 -1.25
CA GLN A 173 -8.14 21.81 -2.22
C GLN A 173 -9.56 22.38 -2.34
N ALA A 174 -10.57 21.52 -2.34
CA ALA A 174 -11.98 21.88 -2.45
C ALA A 174 -12.55 22.48 -1.15
N GLY A 175 -11.80 22.48 -0.05
CA GLY A 175 -12.27 22.95 1.25
C GLY A 175 -13.32 22.05 1.89
N TYR A 176 -13.35 20.78 1.51
CA TYR A 176 -14.29 19.79 2.05
C TYR A 176 -13.93 19.40 3.49
N THR A 177 -14.97 19.09 4.26
CA THR A 177 -14.88 18.73 5.68
C THR A 177 -14.86 17.22 5.83
N ALA A 178 -13.89 16.68 6.58
CA ALA A 178 -13.84 15.25 6.88
C ALA A 178 -15.11 14.83 7.65
N GLY A 179 -15.81 13.79 7.17
CA GLY A 179 -17.11 13.39 7.71
C GLY A 179 -18.24 14.39 7.47
N GLY A 180 -18.06 15.38 6.59
CA GLY A 180 -19.07 16.36 6.23
C GLY A 180 -19.90 15.94 5.02
N ASP A 181 -21.00 16.65 4.77
CA ASP A 181 -21.88 16.37 3.63
C ASP A 181 -21.21 16.68 2.27
N ASN A 182 -20.27 17.62 2.22
CA ASN A 182 -19.45 17.89 1.03
C ASN A 182 -20.26 17.97 -0.27
N ASN A 183 -21.36 18.73 -0.23
CA ASN A 183 -22.31 18.93 -1.34
C ASN A 183 -22.96 17.66 -1.88
N PHE A 184 -23.07 16.61 -1.05
CA PHE A 184 -23.60 15.30 -1.46
C PHE A 184 -22.83 14.69 -2.64
N ASP A 185 -21.54 15.04 -2.77
CA ASP A 185 -20.67 14.47 -3.80
C ASP A 185 -20.42 12.99 -3.46
N GLY A 186 -20.76 12.05 -4.35
CA GLY A 186 -20.60 10.62 -4.09
C GLY A 186 -19.14 10.17 -3.88
N ASP A 187 -18.16 11.00 -4.20
CA ASP A 187 -16.74 10.77 -3.91
C ASP A 187 -16.32 11.25 -2.51
N TYR A 188 -17.04 12.24 -1.96
CA TYR A 188 -16.62 13.01 -0.78
C TYR A 188 -17.66 13.08 0.34
N TYR A 189 -18.91 12.68 0.12
CA TYR A 189 -19.97 12.68 1.12
C TYR A 189 -19.59 11.77 2.29
N GLN A 190 -19.50 12.37 3.47
CA GLN A 190 -19.10 11.74 4.73
C GLN A 190 -17.70 11.08 4.69
N ALA A 191 -16.91 11.36 3.65
CA ALA A 191 -15.59 10.78 3.48
C ALA A 191 -14.59 11.38 4.47
N ARG A 192 -13.57 10.61 4.85
CA ARG A 192 -12.48 11.05 5.75
C ARG A 192 -11.12 11.02 5.07
N TRP A 193 -11.07 11.16 3.74
CA TRP A 193 -9.84 11.04 2.93
C TRP A 193 -8.66 11.84 3.48
N ARG A 194 -8.88 13.07 3.95
CA ARG A 194 -7.82 13.91 4.55
C ARG A 194 -7.14 13.31 5.77
N GLU A 195 -7.85 12.45 6.50
CA GLU A 195 -7.35 11.82 7.73
C GLU A 195 -6.80 10.42 7.44
N THR A 196 -7.49 9.67 6.58
CA THR A 196 -7.14 8.29 6.24
C THR A 196 -5.99 8.20 5.23
N GLY A 197 -5.88 9.21 4.35
CA GLY A 197 -5.23 9.07 3.06
C GLY A 197 -6.00 8.15 2.13
N VAL A 198 -5.34 7.73 1.06
CA VAL A 198 -5.90 6.84 0.06
C VAL A 198 -5.24 5.47 0.11
N LEU A 199 -5.83 4.48 -0.57
CA LEU A 199 -5.18 3.20 -0.82
C LEU A 199 -4.47 3.25 -2.15
N GLU A 200 -3.18 3.54 -2.13
CA GLU A 200 -2.30 3.31 -3.27
C GLU A 200 -2.29 1.82 -3.64
N ALA A 201 -2.04 1.52 -4.93
CA ALA A 201 -1.79 0.16 -5.40
C ALA A 201 -0.63 -0.48 -4.60
N ASP A 202 -0.99 -1.39 -3.72
CA ASP A 202 -0.09 -2.09 -2.83
C ASP A 202 0.55 -3.26 -3.59
N CYS A 203 1.73 -3.03 -4.16
CA CYS A 203 2.41 -4.05 -4.94
C CYS A 203 2.69 -5.32 -4.14
N MET A 204 2.91 -5.20 -2.83
CA MET A 204 3.31 -6.33 -1.98
C MET A 204 2.16 -7.31 -1.73
N ILE A 205 0.91 -6.88 -1.90
CA ILE A 205 -0.25 -7.78 -1.81
C ILE A 205 -0.14 -9.00 -2.74
N CYS A 206 0.48 -8.82 -3.92
CA CYS A 206 0.69 -9.86 -4.92
C CYS A 206 2.14 -10.37 -4.94
N HIS A 207 3.09 -9.49 -4.64
CA HIS A 207 4.51 -9.74 -4.85
C HIS A 207 5.25 -10.24 -3.61
N GLN A 208 4.71 -10.08 -2.41
CA GLN A 208 5.33 -10.55 -1.16
C GLN A 208 4.60 -11.81 -0.67
N PRO A 209 5.22 -12.99 -0.69
CA PRO A 209 4.60 -14.23 -0.23
C PRO A 209 4.11 -14.21 1.22
N GLU A 210 4.78 -13.43 2.06
CA GLU A 210 4.49 -13.27 3.50
C GLU A 210 3.56 -12.09 3.80
N TYR A 211 2.95 -11.47 2.79
CA TYR A 211 2.04 -10.34 2.99
C TYR A 211 0.90 -10.69 3.95
N ASN A 212 0.68 -9.84 4.94
CA ASN A 212 -0.26 -10.10 6.00
C ASN A 212 -1.64 -9.49 5.69
N PHE A 213 -2.48 -10.27 5.01
CA PHE A 213 -3.87 -9.90 4.69
C PHE A 213 -4.72 -9.61 5.93
N GLY A 214 -4.54 -10.40 7.01
CA GLY A 214 -5.25 -10.18 8.26
C GLY A 214 -4.90 -8.84 8.91
N GLU A 215 -3.64 -8.43 8.82
CA GLU A 215 -3.22 -7.10 9.28
C GLU A 215 -3.73 -5.99 8.35
N ARG A 216 -3.72 -6.20 7.03
CA ARG A 216 -4.30 -5.24 6.07
C ARG A 216 -5.74 -4.92 6.46
N LYS A 217 -6.54 -5.96 6.65
CA LYS A 217 -7.96 -5.82 7.04
C LYS A 217 -8.12 -5.00 8.31
N LYS A 218 -7.36 -5.29 9.37
CA LYS A 218 -7.42 -4.49 10.62
C LYS A 218 -7.08 -3.02 10.40
N GLN A 219 -6.09 -2.72 9.56
CA GLN A 219 -5.73 -1.35 9.23
C GLN A 219 -6.86 -0.64 8.45
N LEU A 220 -7.52 -1.33 7.51
CA LEU A 220 -8.69 -0.80 6.80
C LEU A 220 -9.88 -0.56 7.73
N GLU A 221 -10.17 -1.50 8.64
CA GLU A 221 -11.21 -1.38 9.68
C GLU A 221 -10.93 -0.20 10.62
N SER A 222 -9.67 0.15 10.84
CA SER A 222 -9.24 1.32 11.64
C SER A 222 -9.15 2.62 10.83
N LEU A 223 -9.54 2.60 9.56
CA LEU A 223 -9.40 3.71 8.60
C LEU A 223 -7.95 4.18 8.35
N ASN A 224 -6.97 3.33 8.61
CA ASN A 224 -5.55 3.64 8.46
C ASN A 224 -5.05 3.41 7.01
N PHE A 225 -5.75 3.94 6.01
CA PHE A 225 -5.53 3.58 4.59
C PHE A 225 -4.09 3.76 4.12
N ARG A 226 -3.49 4.94 4.31
CA ARG A 226 -2.10 5.19 3.88
C ARG A 226 -1.05 4.36 4.64
N TRP A 227 -1.39 3.83 5.81
CA TRP A 227 -0.49 3.00 6.62
C TRP A 227 -0.66 1.50 6.38
N ALA A 228 -1.76 1.07 5.75
CA ALA A 228 -2.05 -0.34 5.54
C ALA A 228 -0.90 -1.08 4.82
N PRO A 229 -0.32 -0.58 3.71
CA PRO A 229 0.79 -1.26 3.05
C PRO A 229 2.00 -1.46 3.99
N THR A 230 2.30 -0.45 4.81
CA THR A 230 3.41 -0.46 5.77
C THR A 230 3.28 -1.57 6.82
N ALA A 231 2.09 -1.70 7.41
CA ALA A 231 1.81 -2.74 8.39
C ALA A 231 1.80 -4.13 7.76
N SER A 232 1.13 -4.26 6.61
CA SER A 232 0.85 -5.55 5.99
C SER A 232 2.07 -6.18 5.30
N SER A 233 3.02 -5.36 4.85
CA SER A 233 4.33 -5.86 4.40
C SER A 233 5.24 -6.33 5.56
N THR A 234 4.80 -6.17 6.82
CA THR A 234 5.55 -6.55 8.04
C THR A 234 6.86 -5.79 8.25
N TRP A 235 7.07 -4.69 7.52
CA TRP A 235 8.27 -3.85 7.64
C TRP A 235 8.22 -2.92 8.85
N ALA A 236 7.01 -2.62 9.35
CA ALA A 236 6.81 -1.87 10.58
C ALA A 236 5.58 -2.37 11.34
N VAL A 237 5.55 -2.09 12.63
CA VAL A 237 4.33 -2.16 13.43
C VAL A 237 3.61 -0.82 13.30
N VAL A 238 2.32 -0.86 12.96
CA VAL A 238 1.45 0.31 12.93
C VAL A 238 0.43 0.21 14.04
N THR A 239 0.39 1.20 14.92
CA THR A 239 -0.57 1.29 16.04
C THR A 239 -1.40 2.56 15.94
N GLY A 240 -2.53 2.62 16.63
CA GLY A 240 -3.49 3.73 16.56
C GLY A 240 -4.59 3.48 15.55
N SER A 241 -5.50 4.44 15.41
CA SER A 241 -6.75 4.29 14.65
C SER A 241 -7.27 5.66 14.26
N VAL A 242 -7.33 5.94 12.96
CA VAL A 242 -7.99 7.14 12.44
C VAL A 242 -9.47 7.12 12.80
N LEU A 243 -10.11 5.95 12.74
CA LEU A 243 -11.52 5.79 13.10
C LEU A 243 -11.79 6.30 14.52
N ASP A 244 -10.97 5.87 15.48
CA ASP A 244 -11.13 6.18 16.91
C ASP A 244 -10.47 7.51 17.33
N GLY A 245 -9.87 8.25 16.39
CA GLY A 245 -9.13 9.48 16.67
C GLY A 245 -7.84 9.25 17.49
N THR A 246 -7.35 8.01 17.54
CA THR A 246 -6.09 7.68 18.23
C THR A 246 -4.93 7.90 17.25
N PRO A 247 -3.91 8.73 17.60
CA PRO A 247 -2.80 9.02 16.70
C PRO A 247 -2.14 7.75 16.17
N VAL A 248 -2.05 7.63 14.84
CA VAL A 248 -1.39 6.50 14.18
C VAL A 248 0.12 6.66 14.25
N LYS A 249 0.82 5.60 14.67
CA LYS A 249 2.28 5.58 14.82
C LYS A 249 2.89 4.44 14.03
N VAL A 250 4.03 4.69 13.41
CA VAL A 250 4.84 3.72 12.68
C VAL A 250 6.10 3.44 13.45
N GLU A 251 6.39 2.16 13.70
CA GLU A 251 7.63 1.69 14.32
C GLU A 251 8.26 0.63 13.44
N TYR A 252 9.30 1.01 12.67
CA TYR A 252 9.96 0.11 11.74
C TYR A 252 10.73 -1.01 12.42
N ASN A 253 10.61 -2.23 11.86
CA ASN A 253 11.46 -3.34 12.23
C ASN A 253 12.85 -3.15 11.62
N LEU A 254 13.80 -2.67 12.43
CA LEU A 254 15.17 -2.39 11.97
C LEU A 254 15.89 -3.61 11.38
N SER A 255 15.48 -4.84 11.73
CA SER A 255 16.07 -6.05 11.14
C SER A 255 15.69 -6.29 9.68
N ALA A 256 14.66 -5.59 9.17
CA ALA A 256 14.30 -5.61 7.76
C ALA A 256 15.19 -4.70 6.88
N PHE A 257 16.03 -3.87 7.51
CA PHE A 257 16.86 -2.87 6.85
C PHE A 257 18.35 -3.24 6.92
N ASN A 258 19.04 -3.04 5.81
CA ASN A 258 20.48 -3.11 5.70
C ASN A 258 21.13 -1.91 6.41
N ALA A 259 22.43 -1.99 6.68
CA ALA A 259 23.19 -0.90 7.32
C ALA A 259 23.17 0.41 6.50
N ASP A 260 22.96 0.34 5.18
CA ASP A 260 22.81 1.51 4.31
C ASP A 260 21.37 2.05 4.23
N GLY A 261 20.44 1.51 5.02
CA GLY A 261 19.05 1.95 5.10
C GLY A 261 18.12 1.38 4.02
N LYS A 262 18.61 0.51 3.14
CA LYS A 262 17.79 -0.16 2.13
C LYS A 262 17.16 -1.44 2.66
N ILE A 263 16.12 -1.92 1.99
CA ILE A 263 15.52 -3.23 2.24
C ILE A 263 15.80 -4.20 1.09
N SER A 264 15.69 -5.50 1.37
CA SER A 264 15.80 -6.57 0.36
C SER A 264 14.74 -7.64 0.64
N PRO A 265 13.45 -7.29 0.49
CA PRO A 265 12.36 -8.19 0.82
C PRO A 265 12.28 -9.37 -0.15
N HIS A 266 11.68 -10.47 0.32
CA HIS A 266 11.34 -11.59 -0.54
C HIS A 266 10.19 -11.19 -1.48
N ILE A 267 10.55 -10.92 -2.73
CA ILE A 267 9.62 -10.54 -3.79
C ILE A 267 9.61 -11.63 -4.86
N VAL A 268 8.42 -12.05 -5.27
CA VAL A 268 8.22 -12.95 -6.43
C VAL A 268 7.95 -12.15 -7.69
N ARG A 269 8.45 -12.64 -8.83
CA ARG A 269 8.24 -11.98 -10.14
C ARG A 269 6.80 -12.16 -10.65
N GLU A 270 6.26 -13.36 -10.50
CA GLU A 270 4.92 -13.72 -10.96
C GLU A 270 4.03 -13.92 -9.72
N PRO A 271 2.91 -13.16 -9.61
CA PRO A 271 1.94 -13.38 -8.54
C PRO A 271 1.41 -14.81 -8.57
N ARG A 272 1.17 -15.37 -7.39
CA ARG A 272 0.55 -16.69 -7.25
C ARG A 272 -0.95 -16.53 -7.10
N ASN A 273 -1.72 -17.50 -7.60
CA ASN A 273 -3.18 -17.46 -7.50
C ASN A 273 -3.68 -17.36 -6.06
N GLU A 274 -2.95 -17.94 -5.10
CA GLU A 274 -3.31 -17.92 -3.69
C GLU A 274 -3.33 -16.50 -3.11
N ALA A 275 -2.59 -15.54 -3.68
CA ALA A 275 -2.66 -14.14 -3.27
C ALA A 275 -4.05 -13.53 -3.52
N CYS A 276 -4.86 -14.12 -4.41
CA CYS A 276 -6.19 -13.66 -4.78
C CYS A 276 -7.33 -14.44 -4.10
N THR A 277 -7.02 -15.42 -3.26
CA THR A 277 -8.02 -16.31 -2.62
C THR A 277 -8.05 -16.22 -1.09
N ASN A 278 -7.28 -15.32 -0.48
CA ASN A 278 -7.16 -15.14 0.98
C ASN A 278 -8.16 -14.13 1.55
#